data_AF-S4P6C9-F1
#
_entry.id   AF-S4P6C9-F1
#
_cell.length_a   1.000
_cell.length_b   1.000
_cell.length_c   1.000
_cell.angle_alpha   90.00
_cell.angle_beta   90.00
_cell.angle_gamma   90.00
#
_symmetry.space_group_name_H-M   'P 1'
#
loop_
_entity.id
_entity.type
_entity.pdbx_description
1 polymer ?
#
loop_
_entity_poly.entity_id
_entity_poly.type
_entity_poly.pdbx_seq_one_letter_code
_entity_poly.pdbx_strand_id
1 'polypeptide(L)'
;MEAVNLLSSNKYSEKQIGYLFISVLVNTNSDLIKLIIQSIKNDLQSRNPIHVNLALQCIANIGSKDMAEAFGTEIPKLLVSGDTMDVVKQSAALCLLRLFRKSPEIIPGGEWTSRIIHLLNDPHMGVVTAATSLIDALVKK
;
A
#
# COMPACT_ATOMS: atom_id res chain seq x y z
N MET A 1 -1.91 -10.97 19.71
CA MET A 1 -1.04 -9.90 20.22
C MET A 1 0.42 -10.10 19.81
N GLU A 2 1.00 -11.30 19.94
CA GLU A 2 2.40 -11.54 19.53
C GLU A 2 2.71 -11.18 18.08
N ALA A 3 1.82 -11.45 17.11
CA ALA A 3 2.02 -11.05 15.73
C ALA A 3 2.14 -9.52 15.53
N VAL A 4 1.45 -8.72 16.35
CA VAL A 4 1.59 -7.25 16.34
C VAL A 4 2.92 -6.82 16.95
N ASN A 5 3.43 -7.55 17.95
CA ASN A 5 4.76 -7.30 18.48
C ASN A 5 5.85 -7.61 17.44
N LEU A 6 5.66 -8.65 16.61
CA LEU A 6 6.54 -8.96 15.49
C LEU A 6 6.55 -7.84 14.43
N LEU A 7 5.42 -7.17 14.20
CA LEU A 7 5.37 -5.99 13.31
C LEU A 7 6.23 -4.83 13.81
N SER A 8 6.45 -4.70 15.11
CA SER A 8 7.30 -3.65 15.69
C SER A 8 8.78 -4.01 15.72
N SER A 9 9.15 -5.24 15.30
CA SER A 9 10.54 -5.66 15.27
C SER A 9 11.34 -4.98 14.15
N ASN A 10 12.61 -4.69 14.42
CA ASN A 10 13.56 -4.19 13.42
C ASN A 10 14.16 -5.30 12.55
N LYS A 11 13.93 -6.57 12.89
CA LYS A 11 14.40 -7.70 12.09
C LYS A 11 13.42 -7.97 10.96
N TYR A 12 13.93 -7.92 9.74
CA TYR A 12 13.17 -8.18 8.52
C TYR A 12 12.39 -9.51 8.57
N SER A 13 13.03 -10.61 8.99
CA SER A 13 12.40 -11.93 9.05
C SER A 13 11.21 -11.98 10.01
N GLU A 14 11.34 -11.37 11.20
CA GLU A 14 10.26 -11.29 12.20
C GLU A 14 9.11 -10.43 11.67
N LYS A 15 9.41 -9.25 11.10
CA LYS A 15 8.42 -8.34 10.53
C LYS A 15 7.70 -8.96 9.32
N GLN A 16 8.42 -9.67 8.44
CA GLN A 16 7.86 -10.36 7.28
C GLN A 16 6.89 -11.47 7.70
N ILE A 17 7.27 -12.31 8.66
CA ILE A 17 6.39 -13.36 9.20
C ILE A 17 5.17 -12.73 9.88
N GLY A 18 5.35 -11.65 10.62
CA GLY A 18 4.24 -10.90 11.24
C GLY A 18 3.24 -10.39 10.19
N TYR A 19 3.73 -9.72 9.13
CA TYR A 19 2.89 -9.22 8.05
C TYR A 19 2.17 -10.33 7.28
N LEU A 20 2.84 -11.47 7.03
CA LEU A 20 2.23 -12.63 6.40
C LEU A 20 1.11 -13.22 7.29
N PHE A 21 1.40 -13.45 8.56
CA PHE A 21 0.45 -13.99 9.53
C PHE A 21 -0.80 -13.11 9.59
N ILE A 22 -0.62 -11.80 9.66
CA ILE A 22 -1.71 -10.82 9.72
C ILE A 22 -2.49 -10.80 8.40
N SER A 23 -1.82 -10.86 7.25
CA SER A 23 -2.51 -10.90 5.95
C SER A 23 -3.39 -12.14 5.76
N VAL A 24 -3.06 -13.27 6.41
CA VAL A 24 -3.81 -14.53 6.30
C VAL A 24 -4.88 -14.67 7.38
N LEU A 25 -4.58 -14.29 8.62
CA LEU A 25 -5.40 -14.61 9.80
C LEU A 25 -6.20 -13.44 10.36
N VAL A 26 -6.09 -12.23 9.78
CA VAL A 26 -6.95 -11.12 10.19
C VAL A 26 -8.40 -11.43 9.82
N ASN A 27 -9.09 -11.97 10.82
CA ASN A 27 -10.53 -11.86 10.93
C ASN A 27 -10.85 -10.45 11.46
N THR A 28 -11.97 -9.85 11.06
CA THR A 28 -12.37 -8.46 11.33
C THR A 28 -12.66 -8.17 12.80
N ASN A 29 -11.67 -8.36 13.67
CA ASN A 29 -11.70 -7.99 15.07
C ASN A 29 -11.18 -6.55 15.19
N SER A 30 -12.02 -5.65 15.69
CA SER A 30 -11.84 -4.20 15.56
C SER A 30 -10.59 -3.66 16.27
N ASP A 31 -10.22 -4.25 17.42
CA ASP A 31 -9.08 -3.76 18.21
C ASP A 31 -7.72 -4.13 17.59
N LEU A 32 -7.62 -5.31 16.98
CA LEU A 32 -6.41 -5.73 16.28
C LEU A 32 -6.18 -4.91 15.01
N ILE A 33 -7.24 -4.62 14.25
CA ILE A 33 -7.15 -3.82 13.01
C ILE A 33 -6.57 -2.43 13.29
N LYS A 34 -7.00 -1.75 14.37
CA LYS A 34 -6.48 -0.43 14.74
C LYS A 34 -4.97 -0.46 15.00
N LEU A 35 -4.48 -1.46 15.73
CA LEU A 35 -3.06 -1.62 16.01
C LEU A 35 -2.26 -1.89 14.73
N ILE A 36 -2.79 -2.74 13.85
CA ILE A 36 -2.16 -3.05 12.56
C ILE A 36 -2.07 -1.80 11.69
N ILE A 37 -3.16 -1.02 11.59
CA ILE A 37 -3.17 0.26 10.85
C ILE A 37 -2.09 1.20 11.39
N GLN A 38 -1.94 1.30 12.71
CA GLN A 38 -0.91 2.15 13.31
C GLN A 38 0.50 1.66 12.98
N SER A 39 0.77 0.35 13.06
CA SER A 39 2.07 -0.22 12.68
C SER A 39 2.37 -0.02 11.19
N ILE A 40 1.39 -0.19 10.32
CA ILE A 40 1.52 0.05 8.87
C ILE A 40 1.85 1.53 8.61
N LYS A 41 1.17 2.48 9.28
CA LYS A 41 1.50 3.92 9.15
C LYS A 41 2.95 4.22 9.50
N ASN A 42 3.44 3.65 10.60
CA ASN A 42 4.83 3.83 11.01
C ASN A 42 5.81 3.28 9.96
N ASP A 43 5.49 2.14 9.34
CA ASP A 43 6.31 1.53 8.31
C ASP A 43 6.26 2.27 6.97
N LEU A 44 5.11 2.85 6.59
CA LEU A 44 4.99 3.69 5.40
C LEU A 44 5.80 4.99 5.52
N GLN A 45 5.98 5.49 6.74
CA GLN A 45 6.82 6.66 7.02
C GLN A 45 8.31 6.30 7.22
N SER A 46 8.65 5.01 7.21
CA SER A 46 10.03 4.57 7.34
C SER A 46 10.84 4.91 6.08
N ARG A 47 12.12 5.23 6.27
CA ARG A 47 13.07 5.37 5.15
C ARG A 47 13.46 4.03 4.53
N ASN A 48 13.11 2.91 5.17
CA ASN A 48 13.45 1.59 4.67
C ASN A 48 12.41 1.12 3.62
N PRO A 49 12.78 1.05 2.33
CA PRO A 49 11.85 0.66 1.25
C PRO A 49 11.31 -0.77 1.42
N ILE A 50 12.02 -1.63 2.15
CA ILE A 50 11.57 -3.00 2.42
C ILE A 50 10.37 -2.99 3.37
N HIS A 51 10.41 -2.17 4.43
CA HIS A 51 9.33 -2.05 5.39
C HIS A 51 8.08 -1.43 4.73
N VAL A 52 8.28 -0.39 3.93
CA VAL A 52 7.20 0.24 3.14
C VAL A 52 6.56 -0.79 2.21
N ASN A 53 7.34 -1.62 1.53
CA ASN A 53 6.81 -2.66 0.65
C ASN A 53 6.00 -3.72 1.41
N LEU A 54 6.48 -4.21 2.55
CA LEU A 54 5.72 -5.17 3.37
C LEU A 54 4.38 -4.58 3.84
N ALA A 55 4.39 -3.32 4.25
CA ALA A 55 3.18 -2.59 4.63
C ALA A 55 2.20 -2.47 3.45
N LEU A 56 2.67 -2.05 2.27
CA LEU A 56 1.84 -1.94 1.05
C LEU A 56 1.25 -3.29 0.62
N GLN A 57 2.02 -4.37 0.68
CA GLN A 57 1.54 -5.72 0.37
C GLN A 57 0.48 -6.18 1.36
N CYS A 58 0.67 -5.91 2.66
CA CYS A 58 -0.32 -6.21 3.68
C CYS A 58 -1.64 -5.48 3.44
N ILE A 59 -1.58 -4.17 3.14
CA ILE A 59 -2.77 -3.38 2.78
C ILE A 59 -3.48 -3.97 1.56
N ALA A 60 -2.72 -4.32 0.51
CA ALA A 60 -3.29 -4.89 -0.72
C ALA A 60 -3.97 -6.25 -0.47
N ASN A 61 -3.38 -7.10 0.38
CA ASN A 61 -3.91 -8.42 0.69
C ASN A 61 -5.19 -8.36 1.54
N ILE A 62 -5.21 -7.55 2.59
CA ILE A 62 -6.38 -7.41 3.47
C ILE A 62 -7.48 -6.59 2.78
N GLY A 63 -7.11 -5.39 2.30
CA GLY A 63 -7.99 -4.44 1.63
C GLY A 63 -9.29 -4.16 2.39
N SER A 64 -9.29 -4.07 3.71
CA SER A 64 -10.52 -3.74 4.46
C SER A 64 -10.96 -2.30 4.20
N LYS A 65 -12.22 -1.99 4.49
CA LYS A 65 -12.74 -0.62 4.37
C LYS A 65 -11.94 0.36 5.25
N ASP A 66 -11.64 -0.05 6.49
CA ASP A 66 -10.82 0.73 7.42
C ASP A 66 -9.42 1.05 6.85
N MET A 67 -8.82 0.12 6.11
CA MET A 67 -7.52 0.33 5.45
C MET A 67 -7.65 1.30 4.27
N ALA A 68 -8.72 1.20 3.49
CA ALA A 68 -8.99 2.14 2.40
C ALA A 68 -9.20 3.57 2.93
N GLU A 69 -9.93 3.74 4.04
CA GLU A 69 -10.14 5.05 4.68
C GLU A 69 -8.85 5.59 5.29
N ALA A 70 -8.04 4.72 5.92
CA ALA A 70 -6.79 5.13 6.55
C ALA A 70 -5.69 5.52 5.55
N PHE A 71 -5.59 4.81 4.41
CA PHE A 71 -4.43 4.90 3.49
C PHE A 71 -4.77 5.43 2.09
N GLY A 72 -6.05 5.63 1.77
CA GLY A 72 -6.50 6.05 0.43
C GLY A 72 -5.90 7.38 -0.04
N THR A 73 -5.45 8.25 0.87
CA THR A 73 -4.77 9.51 0.55
C THR A 73 -3.25 9.46 0.69
N GLU A 74 -2.71 8.49 1.44
CA GLU A 74 -1.27 8.35 1.65
C GLU A 74 -0.59 7.58 0.52
N ILE A 75 -1.22 6.51 0.02
CA ILE A 75 -0.65 5.69 -1.05
C ILE A 75 -0.45 6.47 -2.36
N PRO A 76 -1.42 7.29 -2.83
CA PRO A 76 -1.19 8.11 -4.01
C PRO A 76 -0.05 9.11 -3.83
N LYS A 77 0.14 9.66 -2.62
CA LYS A 77 1.27 10.55 -2.31
C LYS A 77 2.61 9.83 -2.43
N LEU A 78 2.70 8.60 -1.92
CA LEU A 78 3.90 7.76 -2.07
C LEU A 78 4.18 7.44 -3.54
N LEU A 79 3.15 7.21 -4.34
CA LEU A 79 3.29 6.89 -5.76
C LEU A 79 3.84 8.07 -6.59
N VAL A 80 3.46 9.30 -6.24
CA VAL A 80 3.87 10.52 -6.98
C VAL A 80 5.10 11.21 -6.40
N SER A 81 5.68 10.67 -5.33
CA SER A 81 6.86 11.21 -4.68
C SER A 81 8.12 10.89 -5.50
N GLY A 82 8.92 11.92 -5.77
CA GLY A 82 10.17 11.78 -6.53
C GLY A 82 11.27 11.01 -5.78
N ASP A 83 11.25 11.06 -4.45
CA ASP A 83 12.25 10.41 -3.59
C ASP A 83 11.97 8.91 -3.36
N THR A 84 10.84 8.42 -3.86
CA THR A 84 10.41 7.04 -3.64
C THR A 84 11.05 6.09 -4.66
N MET A 85 11.65 5.00 -4.16
CA MET A 85 12.27 3.98 -5.02
C MET A 85 11.25 3.31 -5.94
N ASP A 86 11.70 2.90 -7.12
CA ASP A 86 10.83 2.33 -8.17
C ASP A 86 10.11 1.06 -7.73
N VAL A 87 10.72 0.23 -6.87
CA VAL A 87 10.08 -0.96 -6.29
C VAL A 87 8.89 -0.58 -5.40
N VAL A 88 8.98 0.53 -4.68
CA VAL A 88 7.90 1.02 -3.82
C VAL A 88 6.79 1.64 -4.68
N LYS A 89 7.12 2.39 -5.73
CA LYS A 89 6.13 2.92 -6.70
C LYS A 89 5.31 1.78 -7.32
N GLN A 90 5.96 0.69 -7.72
CA GLN A 90 5.27 -0.50 -8.25
C GLN A 90 4.25 -1.06 -7.26
N SER A 91 4.68 -1.33 -6.02
CA SER A 91 3.81 -1.85 -4.97
C SER A 91 2.69 -0.88 -4.60
N ALA A 92 2.98 0.43 -4.58
CA ALA A 92 2.00 1.47 -4.27
C ALA A 92 0.91 1.56 -5.34
N ALA A 93 1.28 1.51 -6.62
CA ALA A 93 0.32 1.51 -7.73
C ALA A 93 -0.61 0.29 -7.68
N LEU A 94 -0.06 -0.92 -7.45
CA LEU A 94 -0.87 -2.14 -7.34
C LEU A 94 -1.72 -2.17 -6.07
N CYS A 95 -1.20 -1.66 -4.96
CA CYS A 95 -1.96 -1.53 -3.71
C CYS A 95 -3.14 -0.58 -3.90
N LEU A 96 -2.91 0.58 -4.51
CA LEU A 96 -3.95 1.55 -4.84
C LEU A 96 -5.00 0.96 -5.79
N LEU A 97 -4.57 0.23 -6.81
CA LEU A 97 -5.45 -0.51 -7.72
C LEU A 97 -6.35 -1.49 -6.97
N ARG A 98 -5.78 -2.24 -6.02
CA ARG A 98 -6.55 -3.23 -5.24
C ARG A 98 -7.57 -2.56 -4.32
N LEU A 99 -7.18 -1.47 -3.66
CA LEU A 99 -8.12 -0.67 -2.85
C LEU A 99 -9.21 -0.06 -3.72
N PHE A 100 -8.86 0.46 -4.90
CA PHE A 100 -9.81 1.07 -5.84
C PHE A 100 -10.88 0.07 -6.30
N ARG A 101 -10.47 -1.17 -6.58
CA ARG A 101 -11.40 -2.24 -6.96
C ARG A 101 -12.34 -2.65 -5.82
N LYS A 102 -11.96 -2.44 -4.56
CA LYS A 102 -12.71 -2.91 -3.39
C LYS A 102 -13.59 -1.82 -2.77
N SER A 103 -13.10 -0.59 -2.72
CA SER A 103 -13.83 0.57 -2.18
C SER A 103 -13.61 1.81 -3.06
N PRO A 104 -14.18 1.82 -4.27
CA PRO A 104 -14.02 2.89 -5.25
C PRO A 104 -14.52 4.26 -4.78
N GLU A 105 -15.42 4.31 -3.80
CA GLU A 105 -16.01 5.52 -3.23
C GLU A 105 -15.06 6.27 -2.28
N ILE A 106 -14.07 5.57 -1.72
CA ILE A 106 -13.18 6.08 -0.67
C ILE A 106 -11.92 6.71 -1.28
N ILE A 107 -11.56 6.32 -2.50
CA ILE A 107 -10.36 6.82 -3.17
C ILE A 107 -10.71 8.09 -3.93
N PRO A 108 -10.31 9.27 -3.44
CA PRO A 108 -10.61 10.51 -4.12
C PRO A 108 -9.81 10.57 -5.43
N GLY A 109 -10.50 10.87 -6.53
CA GLY A 109 -9.83 11.41 -7.71
C GLY A 109 -9.18 12.75 -7.35
N GLY A 110 -8.01 13.06 -7.92
CA GLY A 110 -7.30 14.29 -7.57
C GLY A 110 -6.03 14.52 -8.37
N GLU A 111 -5.17 15.42 -7.89
CA GLU A 111 -3.94 15.84 -8.57
C GLU A 111 -2.96 14.69 -8.86
N TRP A 112 -3.05 13.57 -8.12
CA TRP A 112 -2.22 12.41 -8.38
C TRP A 112 -2.55 11.73 -9.71
N THR A 113 -3.76 11.90 -10.25
CA THR A 113 -4.18 11.27 -11.51
C THR A 113 -3.37 11.77 -12.69
N SER A 114 -3.06 13.08 -12.77
CA SER A 114 -2.19 13.62 -13.83
C SER A 114 -0.75 13.13 -13.68
N ARG A 115 -0.25 13.03 -12.43
CA ARG A 115 1.10 12.56 -12.14
C ARG A 115 1.30 11.07 -12.48
N ILE A 116 0.28 10.24 -12.34
CA ILE A 116 0.37 8.82 -12.74
C ILE A 116 0.54 8.67 -14.26
N ILE A 117 -0.03 9.56 -15.06
CA ILE A 117 0.19 9.54 -16.51
C ILE A 117 1.68 9.78 -16.82
N HIS A 118 2.36 10.65 -16.06
CA HIS A 118 3.79 10.86 -16.22
C HIS A 118 4.64 9.64 -15.84
N LEU A 119 4.14 8.74 -14.96
CA LEU A 119 4.82 7.48 -14.65
C LEU A 119 4.89 6.52 -15.84
N LEU A 120 4.11 6.73 -16.90
CA LEU A 120 4.24 5.96 -18.15
C LEU A 120 5.54 6.26 -18.89
N ASN A 121 6.18 7.39 -18.60
CA ASN A 121 7.48 7.76 -19.17
C ASN A 121 8.66 7.38 -18.25
N ASP A 122 8.41 6.64 -17.17
CA ASP A 122 9.45 6.20 -16.22
C ASP A 122 10.40 5.20 -16.91
N PRO A 123 11.73 5.30 -16.72
CA PRO A 123 12.68 4.35 -17.32
C PRO A 123 12.50 2.91 -16.82
N HIS A 124 11.90 2.73 -15.63
CA HIS A 124 11.69 1.42 -15.04
C HIS A 124 10.38 0.79 -15.53
N MET A 125 10.46 -0.19 -16.44
CA MET A 125 9.30 -0.88 -17.04
C MET A 125 8.31 -1.47 -16.02
N GLY A 126 8.78 -1.90 -14.85
CA GLY A 126 7.90 -2.36 -13.76
C GLY A 126 6.96 -1.26 -13.26
N VAL A 127 7.45 -0.02 -13.12
CA VAL A 127 6.63 1.14 -12.71
C VAL A 127 5.59 1.44 -13.77
N VAL A 128 6.00 1.45 -15.04
CA VAL A 128 5.11 1.65 -16.19
C VAL A 128 4.00 0.57 -16.22
N THR A 129 4.34 -0.70 -15.99
CA THR A 129 3.38 -1.81 -15.99
C THR A 129 2.35 -1.67 -14.86
N ALA A 130 2.81 -1.35 -13.65
CA ALA A 130 1.93 -1.14 -12.50
C ALA A 130 1.03 0.10 -12.68
N ALA A 131 1.59 1.21 -13.18
CA ALA A 131 0.85 2.42 -13.51
C ALA A 131 -0.19 2.18 -14.60
N THR A 132 0.16 1.47 -15.67
CA THR A 132 -0.77 1.12 -16.76
C THR A 132 -1.94 0.29 -16.25
N SER A 133 -1.68 -0.70 -15.39
CA SER A 133 -2.73 -1.53 -14.78
C SER A 133 -3.69 -0.72 -13.91
N LEU A 134 -3.17 0.29 -13.21
CA LEU A 134 -3.96 1.22 -12.42
C LEU A 134 -4.80 2.14 -13.31
N ILE A 135 -4.20 2.75 -14.35
CA ILE A 135 -4.90 3.63 -15.30
C ILE A 135 -6.02 2.87 -16.01
N ASP A 136 -5.76 1.66 -16.49
CA ASP A 136 -6.77 0.82 -17.16
C ASP A 136 -8.00 0.59 -16.26
N ALA A 137 -7.78 0.34 -14.97
CA ALA A 137 -8.88 0.18 -14.02
C ALA A 137 -9.61 1.50 -13.72
N LEU A 138 -8.91 2.63 -13.69
CA LEU A 138 -9.51 3.96 -13.50
C LEU A 138 -10.40 4.36 -14.69
N VAL A 139 -9.98 4.01 -15.92
CA VAL A 139 -10.70 4.35 -17.16
C VAL A 139 -11.90 3.44 -17.41
N LYS A 140 -11.84 2.17 -16.99
CA LYS A 140 -12.93 1.19 -17.15
C LYS A 140 -14.07 1.34 -16.14
N LYS A 141 -13.99 2.32 -15.24
CA LYS A 141 -15.05 2.66 -14.27
C LYS A 141 -15.98 3.70 -14.86
#